data_AF-A0A2U0RW99-F1
#
_entry.id   AF-A0A2U0RW99-F1
#
_cell.length_a   1.000
_cell.length_b   1.000
_cell.length_c   1.000
_cell.angle_alpha   90.00
_cell.angle_beta   90.00
_cell.angle_gamma   90.00
#
_symmetry.space_group_name_H-M   'P 1'
#
loop_
_entity.id
_entity.type
_entity.pdbx_description
1 polymer ?
#
loop_
_entity_poly.entity_id
_entity_poly.type
_entity_poly.pdbx_seq_one_letter_code
_entity_poly.pdbx_strand_id
1 'polypeptide(L)'
;MTKKLALNLVCLAVLVGLLFSAVALADDAVGVKEGHWIEYRVITTGDVPEGHDVAWTRMEVVDVEGQNVSFKITLTYSDNVVQTKNETVNLETDNIMEGFIIPANLDAGEDFESNEGNLTVNDVKEETYAGANRNIVFANTSQTQFSWDRSTGVLVEANASYPTFAIVTKVERTNMWQAQIFGIDPFVFSVPIIAMVIAVLAFFMIRKVKN
;
A
#
# COMPACT_ATOMS: atom_id res chain seq x y z
N MET A 1 10.23 -46.61 15.18
CA MET A 1 9.48 -45.41 14.74
C MET A 1 8.27 -45.88 13.92
N THR A 2 7.04 -45.69 14.41
CA THR A 2 5.83 -46.19 13.72
C THR A 2 5.58 -45.40 12.44
N LYS A 3 5.13 -46.05 11.35
CA LYS A 3 4.83 -45.41 10.04
C LYS A 3 4.00 -44.11 10.14
N LYS A 4 3.14 -43.99 11.15
CA LYS A 4 2.35 -42.78 11.46
C LYS A 4 3.19 -41.56 11.91
N LEU A 5 4.32 -41.77 12.58
CA LEU A 5 5.19 -40.70 13.08
C LEU A 5 6.03 -40.12 11.93
N ALA A 6 6.48 -40.97 11.02
CA ALA A 6 7.18 -40.56 9.80
C ALA A 6 6.27 -39.75 8.87
N LEU A 7 5.00 -40.16 8.72
CA LEU A 7 4.01 -39.43 7.92
C LEU A 7 3.74 -38.02 8.47
N ASN A 8 3.60 -37.86 9.79
CA ASN A 8 3.38 -36.54 10.40
C ASN A 8 4.59 -35.60 10.24
N LEU A 9 5.82 -36.12 10.33
CA LEU A 9 7.04 -35.34 10.10
C LEU A 9 7.15 -34.88 8.64
N VAL A 10 6.78 -35.74 7.69
CA VAL A 10 6.74 -35.39 6.26
C VAL A 10 5.67 -34.33 5.99
N CYS A 11 4.46 -34.47 6.55
CA CYS A 11 3.42 -33.45 6.43
C CYS A 11 3.84 -32.10 7.02
N LEU A 12 4.52 -32.09 8.18
CA LEU A 12 5.04 -30.87 8.78
C LEU A 12 6.15 -30.24 7.93
N ALA A 13 7.07 -31.03 7.39
CA ALA A 13 8.13 -30.55 6.51
C ALA A 13 7.58 -29.99 5.19
N VAL A 14 6.51 -30.59 4.65
CA VAL A 14 5.80 -30.07 3.46
C VAL A 14 5.06 -28.78 3.81
N LEU A 15 4.41 -28.70 4.98
CA LEU A 15 3.73 -27.48 5.42
C LEU A 15 4.72 -26.32 5.62
N VAL A 16 5.88 -26.61 6.23
CA VAL A 16 6.96 -25.63 6.40
C VAL A 16 7.59 -25.27 5.06
N GLY A 17 7.83 -26.23 4.17
CA GLY A 17 8.33 -25.96 2.82
C GLY A 17 7.37 -25.11 1.97
N LEU A 18 6.06 -25.30 2.13
CA LEU A 18 5.03 -24.46 1.49
C LEU A 18 4.99 -23.04 2.08
N LEU A 19 5.35 -22.85 3.35
CA LEU A 19 5.47 -21.51 3.97
C LEU A 19 6.69 -20.72 3.47
N PHE A 20 7.70 -21.39 2.88
CA PHE A 20 8.93 -20.77 2.37
C PHE A 20 9.04 -20.80 0.83
N SER A 21 8.02 -21.28 0.13
CA SER A 21 8.06 -21.37 -1.34
C SER A 21 7.73 -20.00 -1.96
N ALA A 22 8.74 -19.41 -2.59
CA ALA A 22 8.71 -18.22 -3.46
C ALA A 22 8.54 -16.86 -2.76
N VAL A 23 9.63 -16.35 -2.17
CA VAL A 23 9.89 -14.92 -2.25
C VAL A 23 10.40 -14.68 -3.67
N ALA A 24 9.48 -14.45 -4.61
CA ALA A 24 9.86 -13.81 -5.85
C ALA A 24 10.37 -12.41 -5.47
N LEU A 25 11.61 -12.09 -5.84
CA LEU A 25 12.11 -10.72 -5.82
C LEU A 25 11.27 -9.98 -6.87
N ALA A 26 10.17 -9.41 -6.43
CA ALA A 26 9.40 -8.46 -7.23
C ALA A 26 10.31 -7.26 -7.50
N ASP A 27 10.12 -6.66 -8.66
CA ASP A 27 10.76 -5.39 -9.01
C ASP A 27 10.44 -4.38 -7.89
N ASP A 28 11.45 -3.98 -7.11
CA ASP A 28 11.29 -3.22 -5.85
C ASP A 28 10.63 -1.85 -6.06
N ALA A 29 10.53 -1.41 -7.32
CA ALA A 29 9.89 -0.17 -7.73
C ALA A 29 8.35 -0.23 -7.69
N VAL A 30 7.71 -1.40 -7.80
CA VAL A 30 6.22 -1.48 -7.83
C VAL A 30 5.67 -2.00 -6.51
N GLY A 31 5.14 -1.08 -5.71
CA GLY A 31 4.60 -1.40 -4.37
C GLY A 31 3.13 -1.83 -4.33
N VAL A 32 2.47 -1.94 -5.49
CA VAL A 32 1.04 -2.29 -5.60
C VAL A 32 0.81 -3.61 -6.34
N LYS A 33 -0.42 -4.15 -6.23
CA LYS A 33 -0.83 -5.42 -6.84
C LYS A 33 -2.23 -5.28 -7.43
N GLU A 34 -2.55 -6.11 -8.42
CA GLU A 34 -3.91 -6.22 -8.93
C GLU A 34 -4.93 -6.40 -7.79
N GLY A 35 -6.05 -5.66 -7.86
CA GLY A 35 -7.09 -5.64 -6.84
C GLY A 35 -6.80 -4.73 -5.64
N HIS A 36 -5.62 -4.12 -5.55
CA HIS A 36 -5.40 -3.02 -4.62
C HIS A 36 -6.27 -1.81 -4.98
N TRP A 37 -6.78 -1.11 -3.98
CA TRP A 37 -7.50 0.14 -4.18
C TRP A 37 -7.28 1.10 -3.02
N ILE A 38 -7.46 2.39 -3.32
CA ILE A 38 -7.42 3.50 -2.37
C ILE A 38 -8.53 4.49 -2.68
N GLU A 39 -9.13 5.05 -1.63
CA GLU A 39 -10.16 6.09 -1.69
C GLU A 39 -9.64 7.35 -1.03
N TYR A 40 -9.85 8.49 -1.69
CA TYR A 40 -9.47 9.80 -1.23
C TYR A 40 -10.70 10.67 -0.99
N ARG A 41 -10.63 11.45 0.06
CA ARG A 41 -11.46 12.63 0.24
C ARG A 41 -10.70 13.84 -0.28
N VAL A 42 -11.35 14.65 -1.09
CA VAL A 42 -10.78 15.87 -1.65
C VAL A 42 -11.57 17.06 -1.12
N ILE A 43 -10.85 18.05 -0.60
CA ILE A 43 -11.40 19.30 -0.09
C ILE A 43 -10.81 20.43 -0.92
N THR A 44 -11.67 21.16 -1.61
CA THR A 44 -11.29 22.32 -2.41
C THR A 44 -11.83 23.60 -1.79
N THR A 45 -11.08 24.70 -1.90
CA THR A 45 -11.47 26.02 -1.39
C THR A 45 -11.04 27.11 -2.36
N GLY A 46 -11.79 28.22 -2.43
CA GLY A 46 -11.51 29.34 -3.32
C GLY A 46 -12.11 29.18 -4.72
N ASP A 47 -11.54 29.88 -5.69
CA ASP A 47 -12.00 29.90 -7.09
C ASP A 47 -11.38 28.72 -7.86
N VAL A 48 -11.92 27.53 -7.60
CA VAL A 48 -11.44 26.26 -8.17
C VAL A 48 -11.79 26.19 -9.67
N PRO A 49 -10.83 25.91 -10.56
CA PRO A 49 -11.11 25.74 -11.99
C PRO A 49 -12.09 24.60 -12.27
N GLU A 50 -12.83 24.73 -13.38
CA GLU A 50 -13.71 23.65 -13.86
C GLU A 50 -12.93 22.33 -14.03
N GLY A 51 -13.53 21.22 -13.58
CA GLY A 51 -12.92 19.90 -13.62
C GLY A 51 -11.94 19.59 -12.48
N HIS A 52 -11.66 20.56 -11.59
CA HIS A 52 -10.81 20.37 -10.40
C HIS A 52 -11.61 20.35 -9.10
N ASP A 53 -12.94 20.48 -9.18
CA ASP A 53 -13.88 20.43 -8.05
C ASP A 53 -14.23 18.99 -7.64
N VAL A 54 -13.25 18.09 -7.70
CA VAL A 54 -13.39 16.71 -7.25
C VAL A 54 -13.62 16.71 -5.74
N ALA A 55 -14.62 15.96 -5.29
CA ALA A 55 -14.94 15.79 -3.87
C ALA A 55 -14.46 14.42 -3.33
N TRP A 56 -14.40 13.42 -4.21
CA TRP A 56 -13.99 12.06 -3.87
C TRP A 56 -13.40 11.35 -5.07
N THR A 57 -12.37 10.53 -4.83
CA THR A 57 -11.72 9.71 -5.86
C THR A 57 -11.45 8.31 -5.34
N ARG A 58 -11.68 7.29 -6.16
CA ARG A 58 -11.18 5.94 -5.95
C ARG A 58 -10.26 5.54 -7.08
N MET A 59 -9.13 4.96 -6.72
CA MET A 59 -8.20 4.33 -7.65
C MET A 59 -8.13 2.84 -7.36
N GLU A 60 -8.29 2.03 -8.39
CA GLU A 60 -8.23 0.58 -8.33
C GLU A 60 -7.18 0.07 -9.32
N VAL A 61 -6.23 -0.72 -8.83
CA VAL A 61 -5.19 -1.34 -9.66
C VAL A 61 -5.83 -2.53 -10.38
N VAL A 62 -5.94 -2.42 -11.69
CA VAL A 62 -6.56 -3.46 -12.53
C VAL A 62 -5.55 -4.43 -13.12
N ASP A 63 -4.28 -4.02 -13.26
CA ASP A 63 -3.21 -4.88 -13.75
C ASP A 63 -1.84 -4.31 -13.37
N VAL A 64 -0.84 -5.19 -13.23
CA VAL A 64 0.56 -4.85 -12.97
C VAL A 64 1.46 -5.73 -13.84
N GLU A 65 2.12 -5.12 -14.83
CA GLU A 65 3.03 -5.81 -15.74
C GLU A 65 4.40 -5.11 -15.75
N GLY A 66 5.38 -5.69 -15.06
CA GLY A 66 6.67 -5.04 -14.85
C GLY A 66 6.49 -3.73 -14.10
N GLN A 67 6.94 -2.61 -14.69
CA GLN A 67 6.76 -1.26 -14.16
C GLN A 67 5.50 -0.55 -14.67
N ASN A 68 4.69 -1.21 -15.50
CA ASN A 68 3.41 -0.67 -15.96
C ASN A 68 2.32 -1.02 -14.94
N VAL A 69 1.66 0.01 -14.42
CA VAL A 69 0.51 -0.13 -13.52
C VAL A 69 -0.71 0.43 -14.20
N SER A 70 -1.73 -0.40 -14.37
CA SER A 70 -3.02 0.00 -14.93
C SER A 70 -4.01 0.27 -13.81
N PHE A 71 -4.72 1.39 -13.90
CA PHE A 71 -5.71 1.86 -12.96
C PHE A 71 -7.08 2.03 -13.59
N LYS A 72 -8.11 1.72 -12.81
CA LYS A 72 -9.46 2.25 -12.99
C LYS A 72 -9.67 3.34 -11.95
N ILE A 73 -9.98 4.55 -12.41
CA ILE A 73 -10.13 5.74 -11.59
C ILE A 73 -11.58 6.19 -11.65
N THR A 74 -12.23 6.28 -10.50
CA THR A 74 -13.60 6.79 -10.36
C THR A 74 -13.57 8.09 -9.59
N LEU A 75 -14.07 9.15 -10.20
CA LEU A 75 -14.12 10.51 -9.67
C LEU A 75 -15.57 10.87 -9.36
N THR A 76 -15.81 11.55 -8.25
CA THR A 76 -17.09 12.22 -7.95
C THR A 76 -16.82 13.70 -7.73
N TYR A 77 -17.45 14.53 -8.55
CA TYR A 77 -17.36 15.98 -8.50
C TYR A 77 -18.28 16.57 -7.42
N SER A 78 -18.10 17.85 -7.11
CA SER A 78 -18.87 18.56 -6.10
C SER A 78 -20.38 18.62 -6.40
N ASP A 79 -20.74 18.54 -7.68
CA ASP A 79 -22.10 18.48 -8.18
C ASP A 79 -22.69 17.04 -8.18
N ASN A 80 -21.94 16.06 -7.67
CA ASN A 80 -22.24 14.62 -7.66
C ASN A 80 -22.23 13.93 -9.04
N VAL A 81 -21.68 14.57 -10.08
CA VAL A 81 -21.37 13.88 -11.33
C VAL A 81 -20.29 12.85 -11.05
N VAL A 82 -20.48 11.63 -11.56
CA VAL A 82 -19.51 10.54 -11.44
C VAL A 82 -18.88 10.29 -12.80
N GLN A 83 -17.55 10.24 -12.85
CA GLN A 83 -16.79 9.86 -14.03
C GLN A 83 -15.91 8.65 -13.73
N THR A 84 -15.62 7.85 -14.75
CA THR A 84 -14.67 6.75 -14.66
C THR A 84 -13.77 6.74 -15.88
N LYS A 85 -12.48 6.59 -15.64
CA LYS A 85 -11.46 6.47 -16.69
C LYS A 85 -10.49 5.34 -16.34
N ASN A 86 -9.85 4.80 -17.37
CA ASN A 86 -8.76 3.84 -17.21
C ASN A 86 -7.49 4.51 -17.68
N GLU A 87 -6.42 4.33 -16.92
CA GLU A 87 -5.09 4.90 -17.20
C GLU A 87 -4.05 3.82 -16.98
N THR A 88 -2.97 3.84 -17.76
CA THR A 88 -1.80 2.98 -17.52
C THR A 88 -0.60 3.90 -17.40
N VAL A 89 0.21 3.70 -16.37
CA VAL A 89 1.43 4.47 -16.14
C VAL A 89 2.63 3.55 -16.06
N ASN A 90 3.73 3.95 -16.67
CA ASN A 90 5.04 3.35 -16.46
C ASN A 90 5.81 4.12 -15.38
N LEU A 91 6.18 3.46 -14.28
CA LEU A 91 6.86 4.12 -13.17
C LEU A 91 8.32 4.54 -13.45
N GLU A 92 8.91 4.11 -14.58
CA GLU A 92 10.26 4.51 -15.01
C GLU A 92 10.24 5.66 -16.01
N THR A 93 9.29 5.63 -16.95
CA THR A 93 9.33 6.51 -18.14
C THR A 93 8.18 7.50 -18.24
N ASP A 94 7.07 7.25 -17.54
CA ASP A 94 5.91 8.09 -17.66
C ASP A 94 5.85 9.16 -16.57
N ASN A 95 5.33 10.30 -16.99
CA ASN A 95 4.87 11.38 -16.15
C ASN A 95 3.79 10.84 -15.19
N ILE A 96 4.23 10.54 -13.97
CA ILE A 96 3.47 9.77 -13.01
C ILE A 96 2.20 10.52 -12.61
N MET A 97 1.05 10.04 -13.12
CA MET A 97 -0.33 10.48 -12.90
C MET A 97 -0.52 11.45 -11.73
N GLU A 98 -0.25 12.74 -11.95
CA GLU A 98 -0.41 13.85 -10.99
C GLU A 98 0.19 13.57 -9.59
N GLY A 99 1.24 12.73 -9.52
CA GLY A 99 1.85 12.31 -8.27
C GLY A 99 1.00 11.36 -7.42
N PHE A 100 0.00 10.66 -7.97
CA PHE A 100 -0.82 9.70 -7.20
C PHE A 100 -0.08 8.40 -6.85
N ILE A 101 0.92 8.04 -7.65
CA ILE A 101 1.82 6.92 -7.40
C ILE A 101 3.25 7.38 -7.69
N ILE A 102 4.24 6.75 -7.09
CA ILE A 102 5.68 6.91 -7.33
C ILE A 102 6.35 5.53 -7.24
N PRO A 103 7.63 5.39 -7.64
CA PRO A 103 8.39 4.19 -7.29
C PRO A 103 8.33 3.92 -5.78
N ALA A 104 8.15 2.67 -5.42
CA ALA A 104 8.15 2.24 -4.03
C ALA A 104 9.57 2.24 -3.44
N ASN A 105 9.61 2.24 -2.11
CA ASN A 105 10.81 2.12 -1.29
C ASN A 105 11.84 3.24 -1.41
N LEU A 106 11.46 4.39 -1.98
CA LEU A 106 12.35 5.56 -2.01
C LEU A 106 12.71 6.04 -0.61
N ASP A 107 13.95 6.48 -0.47
CA ASP A 107 14.55 7.03 0.74
C ASP A 107 14.92 8.52 0.59
N ALA A 108 15.17 9.18 1.71
CA ALA A 108 15.54 10.59 1.73
C ALA A 108 16.80 10.86 0.90
N GLY A 109 16.71 11.83 0.00
CA GLY A 109 17.76 12.22 -0.94
C GLY A 109 17.69 11.52 -2.30
N GLU A 110 16.77 10.57 -2.50
CA GLU A 110 16.54 9.95 -3.82
C GLU A 110 15.62 10.81 -4.69
N ASP A 111 15.91 10.81 -5.99
CA ASP A 111 15.20 11.57 -7.01
C ASP A 111 14.26 10.65 -7.81
N PHE A 112 13.15 11.22 -8.28
CA PHE A 112 12.24 10.56 -9.21
C PHE A 112 11.58 11.57 -10.15
N GLU A 113 11.24 11.13 -11.36
CA GLU A 113 10.57 11.96 -12.35
C GLU A 113 9.08 12.11 -12.03
N SER A 114 8.53 13.31 -12.19
CA SER A 114 7.11 13.61 -11.98
C SER A 114 6.61 14.65 -12.98
N ASN A 115 5.29 14.84 -13.02
CA ASN A 115 4.64 15.86 -13.85
C ASN A 115 5.07 17.29 -13.51
N GLU A 116 5.56 17.52 -12.28
CA GLU A 116 6.06 18.81 -11.82
C GLU A 116 7.59 18.95 -12.01
N GLY A 117 8.23 17.97 -12.66
CA GLY A 117 9.67 17.86 -12.85
C GLY A 117 10.31 16.81 -11.94
N ASN A 118 11.65 16.79 -11.89
CA ASN A 118 12.39 15.91 -11.00
C ASN A 118 12.16 16.34 -9.55
N LEU A 119 11.64 15.43 -8.72
CA LEU A 119 11.41 15.64 -7.30
C LEU A 119 12.41 14.84 -6.49
N THR A 120 12.88 15.42 -5.39
CA THR A 120 13.74 14.76 -4.41
C THR A 120 12.92 14.42 -3.17
N VAL A 121 13.07 13.21 -2.65
CA VAL A 121 12.52 12.85 -1.34
C VAL A 121 13.24 13.64 -0.25
N ASN A 122 12.49 14.47 0.47
CA ASN A 122 13.01 15.31 1.54
C ASN A 122 13.24 14.52 2.83
N ASP A 123 12.34 13.59 3.17
CA ASP A 123 12.33 12.91 4.46
C ASP A 123 11.48 11.62 4.42
N VAL A 124 11.68 10.75 5.42
CA VAL A 124 10.87 9.56 5.67
C VAL A 124 10.48 9.51 7.15
N LYS A 125 9.18 9.46 7.46
CA LYS A 125 8.66 9.40 8.86
C LYS A 125 7.55 8.39 9.03
N GLU A 126 7.40 7.89 10.26
CA GLU A 126 6.24 7.06 10.59
C GLU A 126 5.01 7.94 10.88
N GLU A 127 3.92 7.72 10.16
CA GLU A 127 2.63 8.37 10.38
C GLU A 127 1.47 7.38 10.26
N THR A 128 0.30 7.74 10.79
CA THR A 128 -0.89 6.87 10.76
C THR A 128 -1.84 7.27 9.64
N TYR A 129 -2.07 6.36 8.68
CA TYR A 129 -3.04 6.54 7.59
C TYR A 129 -3.96 5.33 7.44
N ALA A 130 -5.25 5.61 7.22
CA ALA A 130 -6.31 4.58 7.13
C ALA A 130 -6.24 3.53 8.26
N GLY A 131 -5.85 3.97 9.46
CA GLY A 131 -5.80 3.13 10.67
C GLY A 131 -4.54 2.28 10.85
N ALA A 132 -3.47 2.47 10.08
CA ALA A 132 -2.20 1.76 10.27
C ALA A 132 -1.01 2.73 10.33
N ASN A 133 0.03 2.40 11.11
CA ASN A 133 1.31 3.10 11.08
C ASN A 133 2.10 2.70 9.84
N ARG A 134 2.54 3.70 9.08
CA ARG A 134 3.18 3.58 7.78
C ARG A 134 4.43 4.46 7.75
N ASN A 135 5.46 4.03 7.02
CA ASN A 135 6.57 4.91 6.68
C ASN A 135 6.15 5.77 5.48
N ILE A 136 6.20 7.08 5.64
CA ILE A 136 5.74 8.06 4.67
C ILE A 136 6.92 8.81 4.11
N VAL A 137 6.97 8.87 2.79
CA VAL A 137 7.94 9.62 1.98
C VAL A 137 7.36 11.01 1.72
N PHE A 138 8.16 12.06 1.97
CA PHE A 138 7.74 13.44 1.75
C PHE A 138 8.54 14.07 0.61
N ALA A 139 7.85 14.74 -0.31
CA ALA A 139 8.46 15.68 -1.25
C ALA A 139 7.58 16.91 -1.40
N ASN A 140 8.11 17.98 -1.95
CA ASN A 140 7.35 19.19 -2.21
C ASN A 140 7.83 19.92 -3.45
N THR A 141 6.93 20.72 -4.00
CA THR A 141 7.22 21.75 -4.98
C THR A 141 6.94 23.11 -4.38
N SER A 142 6.99 24.15 -5.22
CA SER A 142 6.62 25.50 -4.79
C SER A 142 5.13 25.63 -4.43
N GLN A 143 4.28 24.70 -4.87
CA GLN A 143 2.82 24.77 -4.75
C GLN A 143 2.23 23.61 -3.96
N THR A 144 2.86 22.43 -4.03
CA THR A 144 2.27 21.21 -3.49
C THR A 144 3.21 20.52 -2.51
N GLN A 145 2.67 20.09 -1.38
CA GLN A 145 3.33 19.16 -0.47
C GLN A 145 2.71 17.79 -0.67
N PHE A 146 3.55 16.78 -0.85
CA PHE A 146 3.12 15.42 -1.11
C PHE A 146 3.60 14.48 0.00
N SER A 147 2.82 13.43 0.23
CA SER A 147 3.09 12.37 1.18
C SER A 147 2.65 11.05 0.58
N TRP A 148 3.59 10.11 0.41
CA TRP A 148 3.33 8.78 -0.14
C TRP A 148 3.64 7.69 0.88
N ASP A 149 2.88 6.60 0.86
CA ASP A 149 3.28 5.39 1.58
C ASP A 149 4.55 4.82 0.94
N ARG A 150 5.63 4.71 1.72
CA ARG A 150 6.93 4.25 1.22
C ARG A 150 6.85 2.86 0.58
N SER A 151 6.09 1.94 1.17
CA SER A 151 6.09 0.55 0.69
C SER A 151 5.24 0.34 -0.56
N THR A 152 4.18 1.13 -0.74
CA THR A 152 3.31 1.02 -1.92
C THR A 152 3.63 2.04 -3.01
N GLY A 153 4.29 3.14 -2.66
CA GLY A 153 4.48 4.30 -3.52
C GLY A 153 3.20 5.10 -3.75
N VAL A 154 2.08 4.78 -3.09
CA VAL A 154 0.79 5.43 -3.34
C VAL A 154 0.63 6.66 -2.47
N LEU A 155 0.08 7.74 -3.04
CA LEU A 155 -0.20 8.97 -2.33
C LEU A 155 -1.14 8.71 -1.14
N VAL A 156 -0.83 9.29 0.01
CA VAL A 156 -1.71 9.26 1.19
C VAL A 156 -2.23 10.65 1.54
N GLU A 157 -1.47 11.70 1.21
CA GLU A 157 -1.89 13.08 1.39
C GLU A 157 -1.18 14.00 0.39
N ALA A 158 -1.92 14.97 -0.16
CA ALA A 158 -1.36 16.11 -0.88
C ALA A 158 -2.06 17.39 -0.47
N ASN A 159 -1.27 18.44 -0.25
CA ASN A 159 -1.74 19.79 0.07
C ASN A 159 -1.21 20.76 -0.99
N ALA A 160 -2.06 21.14 -1.93
CA ALA A 160 -1.75 22.08 -3.00
C ALA A 160 -2.33 23.46 -2.70
N SER A 161 -1.50 24.50 -2.82
CA SER A 161 -1.88 25.88 -2.56
C SER A 161 -1.52 26.78 -3.74
N TYR A 162 -2.54 27.30 -4.40
CA TYR A 162 -2.43 28.24 -5.52
C TYR A 162 -2.89 29.65 -5.08
N PRO A 163 -2.62 30.71 -5.86
CA PRO A 163 -3.00 32.08 -5.47
C PRO A 163 -4.50 32.28 -5.22
N THR A 164 -5.37 31.53 -5.90
CA THR A 164 -6.84 31.72 -5.86
C THR A 164 -7.61 30.54 -5.30
N PHE A 165 -6.99 29.37 -5.14
CA PHE A 165 -7.62 28.17 -4.63
C PHE A 165 -6.62 27.24 -3.93
N ALA A 166 -7.13 26.31 -3.13
CA ALA A 166 -6.34 25.25 -2.52
C ALA A 166 -7.07 23.92 -2.62
N ILE A 167 -6.30 22.83 -2.72
CA ILE A 167 -6.78 21.46 -2.81
C ILE A 167 -6.07 20.62 -1.75
N VAL A 168 -6.85 19.95 -0.92
CA VAL A 168 -6.37 18.97 0.06
C VAL A 168 -6.92 17.61 -0.33
N THR A 169 -6.04 16.69 -0.67
CA THR A 169 -6.37 15.30 -0.98
C THR A 169 -5.84 14.44 0.15
N LYS A 170 -6.69 13.63 0.79
CA LYS A 170 -6.27 12.76 1.89
C LYS A 170 -6.93 11.40 1.78
N VAL A 171 -6.15 10.34 2.02
CA VAL A 171 -6.67 8.97 2.03
C VAL A 171 -7.74 8.82 3.11
N GLU A 172 -8.86 8.23 2.71
CA GLU A 172 -9.97 7.89 3.59
C GLU A 172 -9.98 6.39 3.90
N ARG A 173 -9.84 5.55 2.86
CA ARG A 173 -9.93 4.08 2.97
C ARG A 173 -9.02 3.40 1.95
N THR A 174 -8.62 2.18 2.26
CA THR A 174 -7.76 1.35 1.40
C THR A 174 -7.89 -0.13 1.78
N ASN A 175 -7.56 -1.03 0.85
CA ASN A 175 -7.31 -2.45 1.17
C ASN A 175 -5.83 -2.85 1.10
N MET A 176 -4.93 -1.92 0.79
CA MET A 176 -3.51 -2.21 0.60
C MET A 176 -2.79 -2.55 1.90
N TRP A 177 -3.34 -2.10 3.03
CA TRP A 177 -2.89 -2.47 4.37
C TRP A 177 -4.10 -2.64 5.29
N GLN A 178 -3.90 -3.38 6.38
CA GLN A 178 -4.92 -3.58 7.39
C GLN A 178 -4.77 -2.54 8.50
N ALA A 179 -5.90 -2.01 8.98
CA ALA A 179 -5.92 -1.18 10.16
C ALA A 179 -5.35 -1.94 11.36
N GLN A 180 -4.42 -1.32 12.07
CA GLN A 180 -3.80 -1.87 13.27
C GLN A 180 -4.67 -1.53 14.48
N ILE A 181 -5.20 -2.56 15.13
CA ILE A 181 -5.95 -2.38 16.37
C ILE A 181 -4.92 -2.17 17.49
N PHE A 182 -4.93 -0.98 18.11
CA PHE A 182 -3.97 -0.53 19.13
C PHE A 182 -2.53 -0.28 18.65
N GLY A 183 -2.31 -0.05 17.34
CA GLY A 183 -0.96 0.17 16.79
C GLY A 183 -0.04 -1.06 16.91
N ILE A 184 -0.61 -2.23 17.23
CA ILE A 184 0.09 -3.50 17.30
C ILE A 184 -0.12 -4.20 15.95
N ASP A 185 0.98 -4.63 15.33
CA ASP A 185 0.93 -5.44 14.14
C ASP A 185 0.11 -6.73 14.40
N PRO A 186 -0.95 -7.01 13.62
CA PRO A 186 -1.73 -8.24 13.73
C PRO A 186 -0.89 -9.52 13.75
N PHE A 187 0.29 -9.54 13.12
CA PHE A 187 1.21 -10.68 13.13
C PHE A 187 1.79 -11.00 14.52
N VAL A 188 1.78 -10.05 15.46
CA VAL A 188 2.19 -10.29 16.85
C VAL A 188 1.30 -11.33 17.52
N PHE A 189 0.02 -11.42 17.14
CA PHE A 189 -0.90 -12.44 17.68
C PHE A 189 -0.68 -13.82 17.05
N SER A 190 -0.03 -13.91 15.89
CA SER A 190 0.25 -15.18 15.20
C SER A 190 1.24 -16.05 15.99
N VAL A 191 2.27 -15.43 16.56
CA VAL A 191 3.34 -16.12 17.30
C VAL A 191 2.82 -16.91 18.52
N PRO A 192 2.02 -16.35 19.44
CA PRO A 192 1.49 -17.11 20.57
C PRO A 192 0.51 -18.21 20.14
N ILE A 193 -0.25 -17.99 19.06
CA ILE A 193 -1.16 -19.02 18.51
C ILE A 193 -0.37 -20.21 17.98
N ILE A 194 0.70 -19.96 17.20
CA ILE A 194 1.59 -21.02 16.69
C ILE A 194 2.24 -21.77 17.85
N ALA A 195 2.76 -21.05 18.85
CA ALA A 195 3.38 -21.67 20.03
C ALA A 195 2.40 -22.57 20.80
N MET A 196 1.15 -22.13 20.97
CA MET A 196 0.08 -22.90 21.59
C MET A 196 -0.24 -24.17 20.78
N VAL A 197 -0.36 -24.08 19.46
CA VAL A 197 -0.60 -25.25 18.59
C VAL A 197 0.54 -26.26 18.70
N ILE A 198 1.80 -25.80 18.70
CA ILE A 198 2.97 -26.66 18.89
C ILE A 198 2.94 -27.34 20.27
N ALA A 199 2.63 -26.60 21.33
CA ALA A 199 2.54 -27.15 22.69
C ALA A 199 1.46 -28.24 22.80
N VAL A 200 0.29 -28.02 22.20
CA VAL A 200 -0.81 -28.99 22.15
C VAL A 200 -0.40 -30.25 21.39
N LEU A 201 0.23 -30.10 20.21
CA LEU A 201 0.72 -31.23 19.43
C LEU A 201 1.80 -32.02 20.17
N ALA A 202 2.75 -31.34 20.82
CA ALA A 202 3.78 -31.96 21.65
C ALA A 202 3.16 -32.74 22.81
N PHE A 203 2.16 -32.18 23.49
CA PHE A 203 1.42 -32.85 24.55
C PHE A 203 0.75 -34.14 24.06
N PHE A 204 0.06 -34.11 22.91
CA PHE A 204 -0.55 -35.30 22.32
C PHE A 204 0.49 -36.35 21.92
N MET A 205 1.66 -35.95 21.40
CA MET A 205 2.73 -36.87 21.08
C MET A 205 3.31 -37.53 22.34
N ILE A 206 3.58 -36.77 23.40
CA ILE A 206 4.07 -37.31 24.69
C ILE A 206 3.07 -38.30 25.28
N ARG A 207 1.78 -37.96 25.27
CA ARG A 207 0.71 -38.84 25.80
C ARG A 207 0.60 -40.15 25.02
N LYS A 208 0.80 -40.12 23.70
CA LYS A 208 0.77 -41.31 22.84
C LYS A 208 2.01 -42.18 22.95
N VAL A 209 3.15 -41.65 23.40
CA VAL A 209 4.37 -42.42 23.66
C VAL A 209 4.31 -43.15 25.01
N LYS A 210 3.55 -42.62 25.97
CA LYS A 210 3.37 -43.23 27.30
C LYS A 210 2.31 -44.33 27.37
N ASN A 211 1.43 -44.43 26.36
CA ASN A 211 0.41 -45.48 26.23
C ASN A 211 0.81 -46.48 25.15
#